data_AF-A0A925N2K2-F1
#
_entry.id   AF-A0A925N2K2-F1
#
_cell.length_a   1.000
_cell.length_b   1.000
_cell.length_c   1.000
_cell.angle_alpha   90.00
_cell.angle_beta   90.00
_cell.angle_gamma   90.00
#
_symmetry.space_group_name_H-M   'P 1'
#
loop_
_entity.id
_entity.type
_entity.pdbx_description
1 polymer ?
#
loop_
_entity_poly.entity_id
_entity_poly.type
_entity_poly.pdbx_seq_one_letter_code
_entity_poly.pdbx_strand_id
1 'polypeptide(L)'
;MRQMSGHCDFALPYWDYVADGFLPDPLRLPADGTNPLYNDTRAAALNAGTAGLSGMHLGSLDETAFASFSSLLYGNPHSAVHGQVGGNMGSVPTAARDPVFYLHHCNIDRYWECWSRKGGTNPGAPWPGQAFPFRTLSGHRDARAGDVGRTGDVGYTYDSLPCAPPIHPDLLDWLRRLRYLRLRVRPRPIPGPDPWPWRAVFTTEPFTITGQPLAVVLSQGELQKAGMPAALGGADGTVAVTLHGVEMSKAARAGGFFVDAWVAPVAALRSGDTRNALRIGSFSSFDLSVHAGHTGHDAAARASVPSPIAMPLGERAMRLIAGAKDDLAIIFVRQGLVDRKGQPVDDQGQATLFQVEGMGLEVAAATR
;
A
#
# COMPACT_ATOMS: atom_id res chain seq x y z
N MET A 1 -6.89 2.26 -27.83
CA MET A 1 -7.06 3.72 -28.01
C MET A 1 -6.57 4.19 -29.36
N ARG A 2 -5.26 4.26 -29.65
CA ARG A 2 -4.71 4.68 -30.97
C ARG A 2 -5.48 4.14 -32.18
N GLN A 3 -5.60 2.82 -32.28
CA GLN A 3 -6.35 2.14 -33.36
C GLN A 3 -7.83 2.52 -33.45
N MET A 4 -8.52 2.74 -32.31
CA MET A 4 -9.94 3.14 -32.32
C MET A 4 -10.12 4.62 -32.64
N SER A 5 -9.17 5.45 -32.21
CA SER A 5 -9.22 6.90 -32.37
C SER A 5 -8.70 7.40 -33.72
N GLY A 6 -7.91 6.58 -34.44
CA GLY A 6 -7.17 7.01 -35.63
C GLY A 6 -5.92 7.87 -35.33
N HIS A 7 -5.71 8.30 -34.09
CA HIS A 7 -4.57 9.11 -33.67
C HIS A 7 -3.39 8.22 -33.26
N CYS A 8 -2.39 8.11 -34.15
CA CYS A 8 -1.19 7.30 -33.90
C CYS A 8 -0.30 7.85 -32.78
N ASP A 9 -0.39 9.16 -32.52
CA ASP A 9 0.32 9.92 -31.50
C ASP A 9 -0.43 9.99 -30.15
N PHE A 10 -1.61 9.38 -30.04
CA PHE A 10 -2.35 9.32 -28.77
C PHE A 10 -1.47 8.73 -27.66
N ALA A 11 -1.43 9.41 -26.52
CA ALA A 11 -0.81 8.96 -25.29
C ALA A 11 -1.83 9.02 -24.15
N LEU A 12 -1.80 8.03 -23.25
CA LEU A 12 -2.63 8.10 -22.05
C LEU A 12 -2.08 9.19 -21.11
N PRO A 13 -2.94 10.04 -20.54
CA PRO A 13 -2.52 10.95 -19.49
C PRO A 13 -2.19 10.17 -18.20
N TYR A 14 -1.45 10.82 -17.30
CA TYR A 14 -1.25 10.36 -15.93
C TYR A 14 -1.86 11.39 -14.96
N TRP A 15 -2.27 10.93 -13.79
CA TRP A 15 -2.73 11.82 -12.71
C TRP A 15 -1.60 12.06 -11.72
N ASP A 16 -0.99 13.25 -11.74
CA ASP A 16 0.10 13.63 -10.82
C ASP A 16 -0.43 14.03 -9.43
N TYR A 17 -1.01 13.07 -8.72
CA TYR A 17 -1.60 13.26 -7.39
C TYR A 17 -0.61 13.60 -6.28
N VAL A 18 0.70 13.58 -6.55
CA VAL A 18 1.72 14.08 -5.62
C VAL A 18 1.86 15.60 -5.77
N ALA A 19 1.76 16.12 -6.99
CA ALA A 19 1.75 17.55 -7.26
C ALA A 19 0.37 18.18 -6.97
N ASP A 20 -0.70 17.53 -7.42
CA ASP A 20 -2.08 17.97 -7.23
C ASP A 20 -3.03 16.77 -7.03
N GLY A 21 -3.45 16.57 -5.78
CA GLY A 21 -4.35 15.49 -5.39
C GLY A 21 -5.80 15.68 -5.82
N PHE A 22 -6.19 16.81 -6.42
CA PHE A 22 -7.57 17.01 -6.89
C PHE A 22 -7.81 16.25 -8.20
N LEU A 23 -9.02 15.69 -8.38
CA LEU A 23 -9.39 15.06 -9.63
C LEU A 23 -9.46 16.12 -10.75
N PRO A 24 -8.80 15.89 -11.89
CA PRO A 24 -8.91 16.75 -13.07
C PRO A 24 -10.37 16.90 -13.55
N ASP A 25 -10.72 18.10 -14.00
CA ASP A 25 -12.07 18.44 -14.48
C ASP A 25 -12.64 17.46 -15.52
N PRO A 26 -11.90 16.99 -16.53
CA PRO A 26 -12.41 16.02 -17.50
C PRO A 26 -12.90 14.71 -16.88
N LEU A 27 -12.37 14.32 -15.72
CA LEU A 27 -12.78 13.10 -15.02
C LEU A 27 -14.07 13.29 -14.20
N ARG A 28 -14.50 14.53 -13.93
CA ARG A 28 -15.61 14.83 -13.02
C ARG A 28 -16.70 15.71 -13.62
N LEU A 29 -16.47 16.36 -14.75
CA LEU A 29 -17.41 17.26 -15.43
C LEU A 29 -17.64 16.87 -16.91
N PRO A 30 -18.90 16.83 -17.39
CA PRO A 30 -20.14 16.85 -16.61
C PRO A 30 -20.24 15.63 -15.67
N ALA A 31 -20.94 15.78 -14.54
CA ALA A 31 -21.08 14.76 -13.50
C ALA A 31 -22.25 13.81 -13.79
N ASP A 32 -22.30 13.29 -15.01
CA ASP A 32 -23.36 12.41 -15.49
C ASP A 32 -22.84 11.42 -16.55
N GLY A 33 -23.73 10.54 -17.03
CA GLY A 33 -23.38 9.50 -18.00
C GLY A 33 -23.00 10.01 -19.40
N THR A 34 -23.11 11.31 -19.69
CA THR A 34 -22.62 11.89 -20.95
C THR A 34 -21.10 12.03 -20.95
N ASN A 35 -20.47 12.07 -19.77
CA ASN A 35 -19.02 12.04 -19.64
C ASN A 35 -18.52 10.59 -19.56
N PRO A 36 -17.83 10.06 -20.59
CA PRO A 36 -17.32 8.69 -20.57
C PRO A 36 -16.19 8.47 -19.55
N LEU A 37 -15.64 9.55 -18.97
CA LEU A 37 -14.60 9.52 -17.95
C LEU A 37 -15.16 9.64 -16.53
N TYR A 38 -16.46 9.96 -16.38
CA TYR A 38 -17.10 10.09 -15.08
C TYR A 38 -17.42 8.72 -14.47
N ASN A 39 -17.23 8.62 -13.15
CA ASN A 39 -17.65 7.46 -12.38
C ASN A 39 -18.27 7.94 -11.06
N ASP A 40 -19.56 7.64 -10.87
CA ASP A 40 -20.34 8.09 -9.71
C ASP A 40 -20.00 7.35 -8.41
N THR A 41 -19.29 6.21 -8.50
CA THR A 41 -18.93 5.40 -7.33
C THR A 41 -17.78 5.96 -6.51
N ARG A 42 -17.00 6.91 -7.04
CA ARG A 42 -15.87 7.53 -6.33
C ARG A 42 -16.34 8.26 -5.06
N ALA A 43 -15.42 8.50 -4.13
CA ALA A 43 -15.69 9.31 -2.96
C ALA A 43 -16.32 10.67 -3.36
N ALA A 44 -17.46 11.00 -2.76
CA ALA A 44 -18.30 12.13 -3.19
C ALA A 44 -17.56 13.47 -3.22
N ALA A 45 -16.67 13.71 -2.26
CA ALA A 45 -15.87 14.93 -2.18
C ALA A 45 -14.86 15.07 -3.34
N LEU A 46 -14.33 13.96 -3.86
CA LEU A 46 -13.49 13.97 -5.05
C LEU A 46 -14.30 14.33 -6.30
N ASN A 47 -15.47 13.70 -6.50
CA ASN A 47 -16.35 14.00 -7.64
C ASN A 47 -16.86 15.45 -7.60
N ALA A 48 -17.16 15.97 -6.40
CA ALA A 48 -17.53 17.37 -6.22
C ALA A 48 -16.36 18.36 -6.45
N GLY A 49 -15.11 17.88 -6.49
CA GLY A 49 -13.92 18.72 -6.57
C GLY A 49 -13.67 19.56 -5.30
N THR A 50 -14.29 19.18 -4.17
CA THR A 50 -14.15 19.87 -2.88
C THR A 50 -13.01 19.32 -2.03
N ALA A 51 -12.53 18.12 -2.35
CA ALA A 51 -11.37 17.50 -1.74
C ALA A 51 -10.42 16.88 -2.76
N GLY A 52 -9.18 16.67 -2.33
CA GLY A 52 -8.15 15.97 -3.06
C GLY A 52 -7.52 14.86 -2.23
N LEU A 53 -6.80 13.98 -2.90
CA LEU A 53 -5.95 12.96 -2.29
C LEU A 53 -4.88 13.62 -1.41
N SER A 54 -4.55 12.98 -0.30
CA SER A 54 -3.45 13.41 0.56
C SER A 54 -2.57 12.24 1.01
N GLY A 55 -1.43 12.55 1.63
CA GLY A 55 -0.53 11.55 2.19
C GLY A 55 0.24 10.72 1.15
N MET A 56 0.20 11.09 -0.12
CA MET A 56 0.95 10.42 -1.19
C MET A 56 2.45 10.70 -1.04
N HIS A 57 3.25 9.65 -1.13
CA HIS A 57 4.71 9.77 -0.99
C HIS A 57 5.46 8.89 -1.98
N LEU A 58 6.71 9.23 -2.25
CA LEU A 58 7.56 8.52 -3.23
C LEU A 58 8.89 8.07 -2.61
N GLY A 59 8.87 7.71 -1.32
CA GLY A 59 10.05 7.16 -0.64
C GLY A 59 10.55 5.85 -1.27
N SER A 60 9.72 5.17 -2.08
CA SER A 60 10.15 4.03 -2.89
C SER A 60 11.26 4.39 -3.89
N LEU A 61 11.31 5.64 -4.37
CA LEU A 61 12.29 6.07 -5.37
C LEU A 61 13.72 6.15 -4.83
N ASP A 62 13.94 6.00 -3.52
CA ASP A 62 15.27 5.98 -2.91
C ASP A 62 15.83 4.57 -2.75
N GLU A 63 15.02 3.54 -3.00
CA GLU A 63 15.45 2.15 -2.98
C GLU A 63 16.22 1.81 -4.26
N THR A 64 17.21 0.93 -4.17
CA THR A 64 17.95 0.42 -5.36
C THR A 64 17.50 -0.99 -5.75
N ALA A 65 17.04 -1.78 -4.77
CA ALA A 65 16.53 -3.13 -4.97
C ALA A 65 15.04 -3.10 -5.38
N PHE A 66 14.69 -3.86 -6.43
CA PHE A 66 13.31 -3.92 -6.93
C PHE A 66 12.29 -4.36 -5.87
N ALA A 67 12.63 -5.32 -5.00
CA ALA A 67 11.70 -5.84 -4.00
C ALA A 67 11.24 -4.74 -3.02
N SER A 68 12.18 -3.95 -2.49
CA SER A 68 11.88 -2.80 -1.62
C SER A 68 11.12 -1.71 -2.36
N PHE A 69 11.57 -1.35 -3.56
CA PHE A 69 10.92 -0.36 -4.43
C PHE A 69 9.45 -0.74 -4.69
N SER A 70 9.22 -1.95 -5.20
CA SER A 70 7.90 -2.45 -5.58
C SER A 70 6.97 -2.57 -4.38
N SER A 71 7.47 -3.01 -3.23
CA SER A 71 6.65 -3.15 -2.02
C SER A 71 6.21 -1.80 -1.48
N LEU A 72 7.12 -0.83 -1.39
CA LEU A 72 6.78 0.52 -0.93
C LEU A 72 5.84 1.23 -1.90
N LEU A 73 6.10 1.11 -3.22
CA LEU A 73 5.26 1.69 -4.26
C LEU A 73 3.84 1.10 -4.25
N TYR A 74 3.73 -0.22 -4.07
CA TYR A 74 2.46 -0.95 -3.99
C TYR A 74 1.59 -0.46 -2.83
N GLY A 75 2.18 -0.23 -1.65
CA GLY A 75 1.45 0.29 -0.49
C GLY A 75 1.03 1.75 -0.70
N ASN A 76 1.99 2.65 -0.90
CA ASN A 76 1.72 4.05 -1.20
C ASN A 76 2.76 4.59 -2.19
N PRO A 77 2.30 5.09 -3.36
CA PRO A 77 0.95 5.60 -3.57
C PRO A 77 -0.10 4.62 -4.11
N HIS A 78 0.25 3.43 -4.60
CA HIS A 78 -0.72 2.59 -5.33
C HIS A 78 -1.98 2.22 -4.53
N SER A 79 -1.86 1.44 -3.44
CA SER A 79 -3.03 1.08 -2.63
C SER A 79 -3.68 2.31 -1.98
N ALA A 80 -2.88 3.29 -1.57
CA ALA A 80 -3.38 4.53 -0.98
C ALA A 80 -4.33 5.31 -1.91
N VAL A 81 -4.04 5.38 -3.22
CA VAL A 81 -4.94 6.02 -4.20
C VAL A 81 -6.21 5.19 -4.38
N HIS A 82 -6.10 3.86 -4.53
CA HIS A 82 -7.27 2.99 -4.61
C HIS A 82 -8.20 3.16 -3.40
N GLY A 83 -7.64 3.17 -2.19
CA GLY A 83 -8.38 3.37 -0.94
C GLY A 83 -9.05 4.74 -0.83
N GLN A 84 -8.38 5.81 -1.24
CA GLN A 84 -8.93 7.17 -1.18
C GLN A 84 -9.94 7.47 -2.29
N VAL A 85 -9.76 6.95 -3.51
CA VAL A 85 -10.77 7.10 -4.56
C VAL A 85 -12.03 6.31 -4.21
N GLY A 86 -11.88 5.11 -3.64
CA GLY A 86 -13.00 4.28 -3.22
C GLY A 86 -13.87 3.80 -4.38
N GLY A 87 -15.10 3.37 -4.09
CA GLY A 87 -16.02 2.87 -5.13
C GLY A 87 -15.44 1.70 -5.92
N ASN A 88 -15.57 1.77 -7.25
CA ASN A 88 -14.95 0.81 -8.16
C ASN A 88 -13.44 0.69 -7.94
N MET A 89 -12.75 1.82 -7.74
CA MET A 89 -11.30 1.86 -7.47
C MET A 89 -10.91 1.20 -6.15
N GLY A 90 -11.84 1.04 -5.19
CA GLY A 90 -11.55 0.42 -3.90
C GLY A 90 -11.36 -1.10 -3.93
N SER A 91 -11.48 -1.75 -5.09
CA SER A 91 -11.45 -3.22 -5.18
C SER A 91 -10.90 -3.72 -6.53
N VAL A 92 -9.98 -4.69 -6.51
CA VAL A 92 -9.31 -5.23 -7.71
C VAL A 92 -10.29 -5.68 -8.80
N PRO A 93 -11.34 -6.49 -8.52
CA PRO A 93 -12.29 -6.94 -9.56
C PRO A 93 -13.07 -5.82 -10.24
N THR A 94 -13.12 -4.62 -9.65
CA THR A 94 -13.92 -3.50 -10.16
C THR A 94 -13.07 -2.29 -10.57
N ALA A 95 -11.80 -2.20 -10.17
CA ALA A 95 -11.00 -0.98 -10.29
C ALA A 95 -10.94 -0.46 -11.74
N ALA A 96 -10.67 -1.34 -12.70
CA ALA A 96 -10.59 -0.97 -14.11
C ALA A 96 -11.92 -0.55 -14.77
N ARG A 97 -13.06 -0.63 -14.05
CA ARG A 97 -14.36 -0.06 -14.47
C ARG A 97 -14.40 1.46 -14.32
N ASP A 98 -13.49 2.05 -13.54
CA ASP A 98 -13.32 3.49 -13.46
C ASP A 98 -12.19 3.93 -14.42
N PRO A 99 -12.46 4.84 -15.39
CA PRO A 99 -11.43 5.35 -16.29
C PRO A 99 -10.20 5.96 -15.59
N VAL A 100 -10.33 6.47 -14.36
CA VAL A 100 -9.20 7.01 -13.59
C VAL A 100 -8.15 5.94 -13.25
N PHE A 101 -8.53 4.66 -13.24
CA PHE A 101 -7.63 3.51 -13.05
C PHE A 101 -6.42 3.59 -13.98
N TYR A 102 -6.65 3.85 -15.26
CA TYR A 102 -5.58 3.89 -16.26
C TYR A 102 -4.65 5.08 -16.04
N LEU A 103 -5.19 6.23 -15.63
CA LEU A 103 -4.38 7.43 -15.33
C LEU A 103 -3.54 7.24 -14.05
N HIS A 104 -4.12 6.58 -13.04
CA HIS A 104 -3.41 6.18 -11.83
C HIS A 104 -2.24 5.24 -12.17
N HIS A 105 -2.49 4.16 -12.94
CA HIS A 105 -1.47 3.21 -13.31
C HIS A 105 -0.43 3.76 -14.30
N CYS A 106 -0.78 4.74 -15.13
CA CYS A 106 0.22 5.50 -15.89
C CYS A 106 1.16 6.26 -14.96
N ASN A 107 0.68 6.78 -13.82
CA ASN A 107 1.55 7.43 -12.86
C ASN A 107 2.41 6.41 -12.07
N ILE A 108 1.90 5.20 -11.80
CA ILE A 108 2.70 4.09 -11.23
C ILE A 108 3.83 3.68 -12.17
N ASP A 109 3.54 3.52 -13.47
CA ASP A 109 4.53 3.24 -14.50
C ASP A 109 5.59 4.36 -14.63
N ARG A 110 5.14 5.63 -14.56
CA ARG A 110 6.01 6.81 -14.51
C ARG A 110 7.00 6.78 -13.33
N TYR A 111 6.58 6.29 -12.17
CA TYR A 111 7.47 6.14 -11.02
C TYR A 111 8.51 5.02 -11.22
N TRP A 112 8.14 3.91 -11.84
CA TRP A 112 9.08 2.85 -12.21
C TRP A 112 10.15 3.34 -13.21
N GLU A 113 9.76 4.14 -14.20
CA GLU A 113 10.71 4.75 -15.14
C GLU A 113 11.68 5.72 -14.44
N CYS A 114 11.18 6.55 -13.51
CA CYS A 114 12.06 7.42 -12.72
C CYS A 114 13.04 6.62 -11.85
N TRP A 115 12.55 5.62 -11.10
CA TRP A 115 13.38 4.75 -10.28
C TRP A 115 14.45 4.02 -11.10
N SER A 116 14.09 3.47 -12.25
CA SER A 116 15.01 2.81 -13.17
C SER A 116 16.12 3.76 -13.65
N ARG A 117 15.80 5.03 -13.90
CA ARG A 117 16.80 6.07 -14.26
C ARG A 117 17.73 6.45 -13.12
N LYS A 118 17.30 6.31 -11.87
CA LYS A 118 18.12 6.54 -10.67
C LYS A 118 19.08 5.38 -10.36
N GLY A 119 19.16 4.35 -11.22
CA GLY A 119 20.01 3.18 -11.01
C GLY A 119 19.29 1.98 -10.37
N GLY A 120 17.96 2.01 -10.30
CA GLY A 120 17.15 0.86 -9.93
C GLY A 120 17.43 -0.35 -10.83
N THR A 121 17.54 -1.53 -10.24
CA THR A 121 17.84 -2.77 -10.96
C THR A 121 16.60 -3.66 -11.06
N ASN A 122 16.09 -3.86 -12.28
CA ASN A 122 14.96 -4.76 -12.54
C ASN A 122 15.29 -6.21 -12.14
N PRO A 123 14.28 -7.06 -11.85
CA PRO A 123 14.51 -8.44 -11.44
C PRO A 123 15.22 -9.28 -12.51
N GLY A 124 16.16 -10.12 -12.08
CA GLY A 124 16.81 -11.13 -12.91
C GLY A 124 15.93 -12.37 -13.15
N ALA A 125 16.51 -13.42 -13.73
CA ALA A 125 15.82 -14.68 -13.98
C ALA A 125 15.13 -15.24 -12.70
N PRO A 126 13.94 -15.86 -12.81
CA PRO A 126 13.22 -16.18 -14.05
C PRO A 126 12.35 -15.04 -14.60
N TRP A 127 12.28 -13.89 -13.93
CA TRP A 127 11.31 -12.84 -14.21
C TRP A 127 11.29 -12.34 -15.67
N PRO A 128 12.43 -12.01 -16.32
CA PRO A 128 12.42 -11.59 -17.72
C PRO A 128 11.78 -12.61 -18.68
N GLY A 129 11.81 -13.89 -18.34
CA GLY A 129 11.20 -14.97 -19.13
C GLY A 129 9.70 -15.11 -18.94
N GLN A 130 9.12 -14.51 -17.89
CA GLN A 130 7.69 -14.57 -17.59
C GLN A 130 6.89 -13.90 -18.72
N ALA A 131 5.93 -14.63 -19.27
CA ALA A 131 5.02 -14.14 -20.30
C ALA A 131 3.64 -13.82 -19.70
N PHE A 132 3.03 -12.76 -20.21
CA PHE A 132 1.70 -12.31 -19.86
C PHE A 132 0.82 -12.24 -21.11
N PRO A 133 -0.35 -12.92 -21.12
CA PRO A 133 -1.25 -12.91 -22.25
C PRO A 133 -2.07 -11.61 -22.31
N PHE A 134 -2.05 -10.93 -23.45
CA PHE A 134 -2.86 -9.74 -23.72
C PHE A 134 -3.81 -9.97 -24.90
N ARG A 135 -4.98 -9.33 -24.84
CA ARG A 135 -5.88 -9.19 -25.99
C ARG A 135 -5.69 -7.82 -26.62
N THR A 136 -5.49 -7.81 -27.94
CA THR A 136 -5.39 -6.60 -28.76
C THR A 136 -6.50 -6.59 -29.81
N LEU A 137 -6.72 -5.48 -30.50
CA LEU A 137 -7.67 -5.46 -31.63
C LEU A 137 -7.19 -6.30 -32.81
N SER A 138 -5.89 -6.61 -32.86
CA SER A 138 -5.27 -7.47 -33.88
C SER A 138 -5.21 -8.94 -33.45
N GLY A 139 -5.79 -9.29 -32.30
CA GLY A 139 -5.79 -10.65 -31.76
C GLY A 139 -4.98 -10.80 -30.46
N HIS A 140 -4.61 -12.03 -30.15
CA HIS A 140 -3.87 -12.38 -28.95
C HIS A 140 -2.37 -12.07 -29.10
N ARG A 141 -1.73 -11.57 -28.04
CA ARG A 141 -0.29 -11.34 -27.97
C ARG A 141 0.22 -11.71 -26.59
N ASP A 142 1.27 -12.52 -26.54
CA ASP A 142 2.06 -12.71 -25.33
C ASP A 142 3.14 -11.63 -25.25
N ALA A 143 3.21 -10.92 -24.13
CA ALA A 143 4.28 -9.98 -23.83
C ALA A 143 5.17 -10.56 -22.74
N ARG A 144 6.50 -10.58 -22.94
CA ARG A 144 7.42 -11.01 -21.88
C ARG A 144 7.82 -9.81 -21.03
N ALA A 145 8.01 -10.03 -19.74
CA ALA A 145 8.51 -8.98 -18.85
C ALA A 145 9.86 -8.43 -19.33
N GLY A 146 10.73 -9.30 -19.84
CA GLY A 146 12.04 -8.93 -20.36
C GLY A 146 12.02 -8.09 -21.64
N ASP A 147 10.89 -8.02 -22.35
CA ASP A 147 10.73 -7.16 -23.53
C ASP A 147 10.53 -5.68 -23.15
N VAL A 148 10.31 -5.38 -21.87
CA VAL A 148 10.06 -4.03 -21.35
C VAL A 148 11.03 -3.76 -20.20
N GLY A 149 12.26 -3.35 -20.53
CA GLY A 149 13.24 -2.93 -19.53
C GLY A 149 13.05 -1.47 -19.11
N ARG A 150 12.50 -0.65 -20.00
CA ARG A 150 12.18 0.77 -19.87
C ARG A 150 10.95 1.11 -20.70
N THR A 151 10.31 2.24 -20.41
CA THR A 151 9.12 2.69 -21.18
C THR A 151 9.44 2.97 -22.66
N GLY A 152 10.65 3.46 -22.94
CA GLY A 152 11.14 3.71 -24.29
C GLY A 152 11.21 2.47 -25.19
N ASP A 153 11.39 1.28 -24.61
CA ASP A 153 11.51 0.01 -25.35
C ASP A 153 10.21 -0.35 -26.10
N VAL A 154 9.08 0.20 -25.62
CA VAL A 154 7.74 0.01 -26.19
C VAL A 154 7.15 1.28 -26.80
N GLY A 155 7.99 2.28 -27.07
CA GLY A 155 7.65 3.43 -27.92
C GLY A 155 6.82 4.51 -27.25
N TYR A 156 6.96 4.70 -25.93
CA TYR A 156 6.45 5.89 -25.24
C TYR A 156 7.41 6.38 -24.15
N THR A 157 7.18 7.60 -23.67
CA THR A 157 7.85 8.17 -22.52
C THR A 157 6.91 9.14 -21.80
N TYR A 158 7.35 9.69 -20.68
CA TYR A 158 6.63 10.72 -19.93
C TYR A 158 7.26 12.09 -20.17
N ASP A 159 6.42 13.11 -20.27
CA ASP A 159 6.81 14.52 -20.42
C ASP A 159 7.59 15.05 -19.21
N SER A 160 7.37 14.48 -18.03
CA SER A 160 8.11 14.77 -16.81
C SER A 160 8.27 13.52 -15.94
N LEU A 161 9.31 13.47 -15.10
CA LEU A 161 9.53 12.41 -14.13
C LEU A 161 9.71 13.02 -12.74
N PRO A 162 8.93 12.61 -11.72
CA PRO A 162 8.95 13.21 -10.40
C PRO A 162 10.05 12.54 -9.59
N CYS A 163 11.30 12.91 -9.87
CA CYS A 163 12.49 12.31 -9.24
C CYS A 163 12.96 13.03 -7.96
N ALA A 164 12.16 13.98 -7.46
CA ALA A 164 12.39 14.65 -6.18
C ALA A 164 11.60 13.96 -5.04
N PRO A 165 12.16 13.90 -3.82
CA PRO A 165 11.49 13.26 -2.69
C PRO A 165 10.27 14.09 -2.24
N PRO A 166 9.09 13.48 -2.06
CA PRO A 166 7.97 14.14 -1.43
C PRO A 166 8.21 14.34 0.06
N ILE A 167 7.66 15.44 0.55
CA ILE A 167 7.74 15.93 1.92
C ILE A 167 7.19 14.89 2.89
N HIS A 168 7.88 14.70 4.02
CA HIS A 168 7.39 13.87 5.12
C HIS A 168 6.03 14.39 5.61
N PRO A 169 5.04 13.53 5.91
CA PRO A 169 3.85 13.99 6.62
C PRO A 169 4.29 14.69 7.90
N ASP A 170 3.48 15.64 8.36
CA ASP A 170 3.71 16.35 9.61
C ASP A 170 3.53 15.38 10.78
N LEU A 171 4.60 14.60 11.05
CA LEU A 171 4.57 13.47 11.99
C LEU A 171 4.18 13.95 13.41
N LEU A 172 4.38 15.24 13.68
CA LEU A 172 4.07 15.88 14.95
C LEU A 172 2.56 15.95 15.26
N ASP A 173 1.70 16.00 14.24
CA ASP A 173 0.28 16.23 14.47
C ASP A 173 -0.48 14.97 14.91
N TRP A 174 -0.13 13.80 14.34
CA TRP A 174 -0.68 12.54 14.82
C TRP A 174 -0.05 12.08 16.15
N LEU A 175 1.20 12.45 16.44
CA LEU A 175 1.83 12.14 17.74
C LEU A 175 1.02 12.65 18.93
N ARG A 176 0.43 13.85 18.81
CA ARG A 176 -0.40 14.45 19.87
C ARG A 176 -1.70 13.67 20.14
N ARG A 177 -2.16 12.90 19.15
CA ARG A 177 -3.43 12.15 19.18
C ARG A 177 -3.22 10.65 19.36
N LEU A 178 -1.96 10.22 19.51
CA LEU A 178 -1.58 8.82 19.54
C LEU A 178 -2.14 8.13 20.79
N ARG A 179 -2.90 7.07 20.56
CA ARG A 179 -3.34 6.15 21.62
C ARG A 179 -2.36 5.01 21.71
N TYR A 180 -1.94 4.68 22.93
CA TYR A 180 -1.03 3.56 23.18
C TYR A 180 -1.84 2.34 23.61
N LEU A 181 -1.63 1.22 22.93
CA LEU A 181 -2.20 -0.08 23.25
C LEU A 181 -1.07 -1.08 23.43
N ARG A 182 -0.87 -1.60 24.64
CA ARG A 182 0.14 -2.62 24.88
C ARG A 182 -0.47 -3.99 24.66
N LEU A 183 0.13 -4.79 23.79
CA LEU A 183 -0.30 -6.16 23.51
C LEU A 183 0.75 -7.15 23.98
N ARG A 184 0.29 -8.34 24.41
CA ARG A 184 1.19 -9.45 24.73
C ARG A 184 1.69 -10.14 23.47
N VAL A 185 3.00 -10.40 23.42
CA VAL A 185 3.63 -11.18 22.35
C VAL A 185 3.59 -12.68 22.70
N ARG A 186 3.22 -13.50 21.72
CA ARG A 186 3.18 -14.97 21.80
C ARG A 186 4.21 -15.56 20.83
N PRO A 187 5.22 -16.32 21.30
CA PRO A 187 6.28 -16.91 20.46
C PRO A 187 5.82 -17.95 19.41
N ARG A 188 4.53 -18.27 19.35
CA ARG A 188 3.96 -19.25 18.41
C ARG A 188 2.53 -18.80 18.05
N PRO A 189 2.15 -18.74 16.76
CA PRO A 189 0.80 -18.38 16.38
C PRO A 189 -0.22 -19.42 16.85
N ILE A 190 -1.48 -18.98 16.81
CA ILE A 190 -2.73 -19.74 16.73
C ILE A 190 -2.51 -21.24 16.42
N PRO A 191 -3.19 -22.19 17.12
CA PRO A 191 -3.10 -23.62 16.78
C PRO A 191 -3.36 -23.86 15.29
N GLY A 192 -2.33 -24.25 14.53
CA GLY A 192 -2.42 -24.45 13.09
C GLY A 192 -1.05 -24.43 12.37
N PRO A 193 -0.97 -24.86 11.10
CA PRO A 193 0.22 -24.68 10.29
C PRO A 193 0.44 -23.20 9.92
N ASP A 194 1.69 -22.79 9.76
CA ASP A 194 2.01 -21.43 9.32
C ASP A 194 1.36 -21.13 7.94
N PRO A 195 0.89 -19.89 7.70
CA PRO A 195 0.33 -19.53 6.40
C PRO A 195 1.44 -19.48 5.36
N TRP A 196 1.50 -20.46 4.46
CA TRP A 196 2.44 -20.46 3.34
C TRP A 196 2.35 -19.15 2.53
N PRO A 197 3.47 -18.49 2.18
CA PRO A 197 4.88 -18.90 2.33
C PRO A 197 5.55 -18.42 3.64
N TRP A 198 4.80 -17.85 4.57
CA TRP A 198 5.33 -17.22 5.76
C TRP A 198 5.54 -18.22 6.89
N ARG A 199 6.61 -18.02 7.67
CA ARG A 199 6.84 -18.67 8.95
C ARG A 199 6.81 -17.61 10.04
N ALA A 200 5.88 -17.74 10.97
CA ALA A 200 5.74 -16.75 12.02
C ALA A 200 6.84 -16.84 13.08
N VAL A 201 7.28 -15.68 13.54
CA VAL A 201 8.20 -15.50 14.68
C VAL A 201 7.40 -15.27 15.95
N PHE A 202 6.39 -14.42 15.88
CA PHE A 202 5.46 -14.18 16.97
C PHE A 202 4.11 -13.69 16.47
N THR A 203 3.10 -13.76 17.33
CA THR A 203 1.82 -13.06 17.15
C THR A 203 1.40 -12.29 18.40
N THR A 204 0.46 -11.37 18.25
CA THR A 204 -0.19 -10.65 19.35
C THR A 204 -1.59 -11.19 19.61
N GLU A 205 -2.20 -10.72 20.70
CA GLU A 205 -3.65 -10.81 20.88
C GLU A 205 -4.43 -9.90 19.89
N PRO A 206 -5.74 -10.13 19.70
CA PRO A 206 -6.57 -9.33 18.80
C PRO A 206 -6.65 -7.85 19.21
N PHE A 207 -6.85 -6.97 18.24
CA PHE A 207 -7.06 -5.54 18.47
C PHE A 207 -7.88 -4.89 17.35
N THR A 208 -8.23 -3.62 17.56
CA THR A 208 -9.03 -2.83 16.62
C THR A 208 -8.25 -1.61 16.17
N ILE A 209 -8.28 -1.33 14.86
CA ILE A 209 -7.81 -0.08 14.26
C ILE A 209 -9.02 0.82 14.02
N THR A 210 -8.98 2.03 14.59
CA THR A 210 -10.00 3.06 14.38
C THR A 210 -9.45 4.21 13.52
N GLY A 211 -10.24 5.26 13.30
CA GLY A 211 -9.73 6.48 12.65
C GLY A 211 -8.73 7.30 13.49
N GLN A 212 -8.55 7.00 14.78
CA GLN A 212 -7.52 7.64 15.60
C GLN A 212 -6.16 6.95 15.39
N PRO A 213 -5.05 7.71 15.40
CA PRO A 213 -3.71 7.13 15.44
C PRO A 213 -3.52 6.17 16.63
N LEU A 214 -3.02 4.97 16.34
CA LEU A 214 -2.82 3.90 17.32
C LEU A 214 -1.37 3.43 17.31
N ALA A 215 -0.69 3.47 18.46
CA ALA A 215 0.59 2.81 18.70
C ALA A 215 0.38 1.50 19.46
N VAL A 216 0.57 0.39 18.77
CA VAL A 216 0.63 -0.95 19.36
C VAL A 216 2.03 -1.17 19.94
N VAL A 217 2.13 -1.18 21.26
CA VAL A 217 3.38 -1.32 22.02
C VAL A 217 3.68 -2.78 22.27
N LEU A 218 4.88 -3.21 21.87
CA LEU A 218 5.43 -4.54 22.03
C LEU A 218 6.64 -4.50 22.96
N SER A 219 6.65 -5.38 23.96
CA SER A 219 7.72 -5.44 24.97
C SER A 219 9.01 -5.96 24.35
N GLN A 220 10.12 -5.23 24.52
CA GLN A 220 11.40 -5.68 23.98
C GLN A 220 11.86 -7.02 24.57
N GLY A 221 11.59 -7.25 25.85
CA GLY A 221 11.89 -8.51 26.51
C GLY A 221 11.06 -9.69 25.98
N GLU A 222 9.80 -9.46 25.57
CA GLU A 222 8.98 -10.50 24.97
C GLU A 222 9.40 -10.79 23.53
N LEU A 223 9.73 -9.74 22.75
CA LEU A 223 10.26 -9.88 21.40
C LEU A 223 11.58 -10.67 21.36
N GLN A 224 12.48 -10.40 22.32
CA GLN A 224 13.72 -11.17 22.46
C GLN A 224 13.44 -12.64 22.76
N LYS A 225 12.55 -12.94 23.71
CA LYS A 225 12.15 -14.32 24.05
C LYS A 225 11.47 -15.05 22.89
N ALA A 226 10.77 -14.32 22.02
CA ALA A 226 10.16 -14.88 20.82
C ALA A 226 11.17 -15.14 19.67
N GLY A 227 12.45 -14.82 19.86
CA GLY A 227 13.49 -15.08 18.87
C GLY A 227 13.57 -14.04 17.74
N MET A 228 12.98 -12.85 17.93
CA MET A 228 12.99 -11.77 16.94
C MET A 228 14.41 -11.38 16.46
N PRO A 229 15.42 -11.19 17.32
CA PRO A 229 16.76 -10.80 16.86
C PRO A 229 17.40 -11.83 15.91
N ALA A 230 17.23 -13.12 16.20
CA ALA A 230 17.74 -14.19 15.36
C ALA A 230 17.01 -14.24 14.00
N ALA A 231 15.69 -14.02 13.99
CA ALA A 231 14.91 -13.94 12.77
C ALA A 231 15.33 -12.77 11.88
N LEU A 232 15.68 -11.62 12.46
CA LEU A 232 16.14 -10.45 11.71
C LEU A 232 17.59 -10.57 11.22
N GLY A 233 18.45 -11.27 11.96
CA GLY A 233 19.88 -11.43 11.63
C GLY A 233 20.22 -12.64 10.77
N GLY A 234 19.37 -13.67 10.75
CA GLY A 234 19.61 -14.94 10.06
C GLY A 234 18.61 -15.28 8.95
N ALA A 235 17.79 -14.32 8.52
CA ALA A 235 16.85 -14.55 7.42
C ALA A 235 17.59 -14.46 6.08
N ASP A 236 17.66 -15.58 5.36
CA ASP A 236 17.99 -15.63 3.93
C ASP A 236 16.79 -15.14 3.06
N GLY A 237 15.81 -14.43 3.63
CA GLY A 237 14.53 -14.10 2.99
C GLY A 237 13.82 -12.87 3.58
N THR A 238 12.68 -12.51 2.99
CA THR A 238 11.90 -11.31 3.37
C THR A 238 11.32 -11.44 4.77
N VAL A 239 11.53 -10.43 5.62
CA VAL A 239 10.85 -10.29 6.91
C VAL A 239 9.71 -9.29 6.77
N ALA A 240 8.54 -9.57 7.33
CA ALA A 240 7.38 -8.69 7.26
C ALA A 240 6.65 -8.57 8.59
N VAL A 241 6.04 -7.40 8.84
CA VAL A 241 4.96 -7.28 9.83
C VAL A 241 3.67 -7.69 9.15
N THR A 242 2.91 -8.60 9.75
CA THR A 242 1.71 -9.16 9.15
C THR A 242 0.47 -8.91 10.02
N LEU A 243 -0.68 -8.69 9.39
CA LEU A 243 -1.97 -8.60 10.06
C LEU A 243 -2.85 -9.77 9.59
N HIS A 244 -3.33 -10.58 10.54
CA HIS A 244 -4.13 -11.78 10.30
C HIS A 244 -5.58 -11.57 10.72
N GLY A 245 -6.49 -12.29 10.07
CA GLY A 245 -7.92 -12.25 10.38
C GLY A 245 -8.47 -10.83 10.30
N VAL A 246 -8.05 -10.06 9.29
CA VAL A 246 -8.43 -8.66 9.17
C VAL A 246 -9.84 -8.56 8.63
N GLU A 247 -10.77 -8.10 9.46
CA GLU A 247 -12.15 -7.84 9.07
C GLU A 247 -12.39 -6.33 8.90
N MET A 248 -13.04 -5.97 7.79
CA MET A 248 -13.38 -4.58 7.48
C MET A 248 -14.78 -4.21 7.95
N SER A 249 -14.88 -3.07 8.63
CA SER A 249 -16.16 -2.42 8.91
C SER A 249 -16.82 -1.85 7.64
N LYS A 250 -18.10 -1.47 7.73
CA LYS A 250 -18.80 -0.76 6.65
C LYS A 250 -18.11 0.57 6.29
N ALA A 251 -17.58 1.28 7.29
CA ALA A 251 -16.86 2.54 7.08
C ALA A 251 -15.56 2.29 6.30
N ALA A 252 -14.81 1.23 6.63
CA ALA A 252 -13.62 0.85 5.88
C ALA A 252 -13.92 0.45 4.43
N ARG A 253 -15.06 -0.21 4.17
CA ARG A 253 -15.48 -0.59 2.81
C ARG A 253 -15.87 0.60 1.94
N ALA A 254 -16.34 1.70 2.54
CA ALA A 254 -16.70 2.91 1.80
C ALA A 254 -15.48 3.59 1.16
N GLY A 255 -14.27 3.35 1.69
CA GLY A 255 -13.05 4.00 1.21
C GLY A 255 -12.97 5.47 1.63
N GLY A 256 -12.25 6.27 0.85
CA GLY A 256 -11.94 7.68 1.18
C GLY A 256 -10.71 7.84 2.06
N PHE A 257 -10.01 6.75 2.36
CA PHE A 257 -8.83 6.75 3.23
C PHE A 257 -7.94 5.53 3.00
N PHE A 258 -6.76 5.56 3.60
CA PHE A 258 -5.88 4.42 3.79
C PHE A 258 -5.23 4.51 5.19
N VAL A 259 -4.57 3.44 5.62
CA VAL A 259 -3.84 3.38 6.88
C VAL A 259 -2.36 3.22 6.57
N ASP A 260 -1.55 4.16 7.03
CA ASP A 260 -0.11 4.01 7.08
C ASP A 260 0.31 3.24 8.33
N ALA A 261 1.29 2.36 8.16
CA ALA A 261 1.95 1.64 9.22
C ALA A 261 3.40 2.12 9.38
N TRP A 262 3.80 2.41 10.61
CA TRP A 262 5.14 2.83 10.99
C TRP A 262 5.71 1.97 12.11
N VAL A 263 7.02 1.98 12.25
CA VAL A 263 7.72 1.41 13.40
C VAL A 263 8.60 2.47 14.06
N ALA A 264 8.59 2.53 15.39
CA ALA A 264 9.45 3.44 16.16
C ALA A 264 9.73 2.88 17.56
N PRO A 265 10.85 3.26 18.20
CA PRO A 265 11.03 3.07 19.64
C PRO A 265 10.00 3.89 20.43
N VAL A 266 9.40 3.30 21.47
CA VAL A 266 8.41 4.00 22.31
C VAL A 266 9.00 5.23 22.99
N ALA A 267 10.27 5.17 23.38
CA ALA A 267 10.99 6.31 23.94
C ALA A 267 11.05 7.50 22.96
N ALA A 268 11.29 7.23 21.67
CA ALA A 268 11.32 8.25 20.63
C ALA A 268 9.94 8.94 20.50
N LEU A 269 8.86 8.15 20.45
CA LEU A 269 7.49 8.67 20.39
C LEU A 269 7.14 9.56 21.60
N ARG A 270 7.52 9.15 22.81
CA ARG A 270 7.28 9.92 24.04
C ARG A 270 8.07 11.22 24.08
N SER A 271 9.26 11.24 23.50
CA SER A 271 10.11 12.44 23.40
C SER A 271 9.72 13.37 22.24
N GLY A 272 8.81 12.94 21.35
CA GLY A 272 8.48 13.66 20.13
C GLY A 272 9.53 13.58 19.03
N ASP A 273 10.54 12.70 19.17
CA ASP A 273 11.57 12.50 18.15
C ASP A 273 11.07 11.58 17.04
N THR A 274 10.57 12.19 15.96
CA THR A 274 10.02 11.47 14.80
C THR A 274 11.08 10.98 13.82
N ARG A 275 12.36 11.35 14.00
CA ARG A 275 13.45 10.94 13.08
C ARG A 275 13.65 9.43 13.05
N ASN A 276 13.24 8.74 14.11
CA ASN A 276 13.34 7.29 14.26
C ASN A 276 12.00 6.57 14.00
N ALA A 277 10.98 7.26 13.48
CA ALA A 277 9.77 6.62 12.98
C ALA A 277 9.97 6.27 11.50
N LEU A 278 9.97 4.97 11.19
CA LEU A 278 10.14 4.47 9.83
C LEU A 278 8.82 3.90 9.34
N ARG A 279 8.36 4.34 8.16
CA ARG A 279 7.20 3.73 7.53
C ARG A 279 7.55 2.32 7.08
N ILE A 280 6.67 1.36 7.35
CA ILE A 280 6.85 -0.06 7.01
C ILE A 280 5.83 -0.54 5.98
N GLY A 281 4.78 0.23 5.73
CA GLY A 281 3.78 -0.08 4.72
C GLY A 281 2.57 0.81 4.82
N SER A 282 1.62 0.58 3.93
CA SER A 282 0.32 1.22 3.92
C SER A 282 -0.69 0.21 3.41
N PHE A 283 -1.92 0.25 3.90
CA PHE A 283 -2.98 -0.61 3.40
C PHE A 283 -4.34 0.10 3.42
N SER A 284 -5.27 -0.40 2.63
CA SER A 284 -6.64 0.10 2.51
C SER A 284 -7.63 -1.05 2.30
N SER A 285 -8.88 -0.72 2.00
CA SER A 285 -9.88 -1.68 1.53
C SER A 285 -9.41 -2.47 0.30
N PHE A 286 -8.58 -1.85 -0.54
CA PHE A 286 -8.08 -2.44 -1.77
C PHE A 286 -7.23 -3.68 -1.50
N ASP A 287 -6.34 -3.63 -0.51
CA ASP A 287 -5.48 -4.77 -0.17
C ASP A 287 -6.29 -6.00 0.17
N LEU A 288 -7.37 -5.85 0.95
CA LEU A 288 -8.23 -6.98 1.31
C LEU A 288 -9.05 -7.52 0.13
N SER A 289 -9.25 -6.72 -0.93
CA SER A 289 -9.89 -7.19 -2.17
C SER A 289 -8.98 -8.05 -3.04
N VAL A 290 -7.66 -7.78 -3.03
CA VAL A 290 -6.65 -8.62 -3.72
C VAL A 290 -6.73 -10.05 -3.19
N HIS A 291 -6.95 -10.20 -1.88
CA HIS A 291 -7.02 -11.48 -1.19
C HIS A 291 -8.30 -12.26 -1.51
N ALA A 292 -9.44 -11.57 -1.68
CA ALA A 292 -10.69 -12.18 -2.11
C ALA A 292 -10.71 -12.58 -3.60
N GLY A 293 -9.90 -11.93 -4.44
CA GLY A 293 -9.81 -12.20 -5.89
C GLY A 293 -9.05 -13.48 -6.26
N HIS A 294 -8.16 -13.97 -5.39
CA HIS A 294 -7.43 -15.22 -5.60
C HIS A 294 -8.26 -16.48 -5.25
N THR A 295 -9.38 -16.32 -4.54
CA THR A 295 -10.39 -17.38 -4.35
C THR A 295 -11.42 -17.27 -5.46
N GLY A 296 -11.06 -17.72 -6.67
CA GLY A 296 -11.91 -17.64 -7.86
C GLY A 296 -13.32 -18.20 -7.63
N HIS A 297 -14.32 -17.52 -8.23
CA HIS A 297 -15.71 -17.92 -8.57
C HIS A 297 -16.60 -18.76 -7.62
N ASP A 298 -16.10 -19.31 -6.51
CA ASP A 298 -16.82 -20.17 -5.55
C ASP A 298 -16.78 -19.59 -4.12
N ALA A 299 -16.82 -18.26 -3.99
CA ALA A 299 -16.83 -17.53 -2.72
C ALA A 299 -18.12 -17.73 -1.88
N ALA A 300 -18.90 -18.78 -2.16
CA ALA A 300 -20.04 -19.20 -1.34
C ALA A 300 -19.71 -20.38 -0.40
N ALA A 301 -18.54 -21.04 -0.52
CA ALA A 301 -18.33 -22.32 0.18
C ALA A 301 -17.02 -22.50 0.98
N ARG A 302 -16.17 -21.49 1.15
CA ARG A 302 -15.00 -21.58 2.04
C ARG A 302 -14.79 -20.32 2.89
N ALA A 303 -15.48 -20.29 4.02
CA ALA A 303 -15.09 -19.47 5.16
C ALA A 303 -13.86 -20.12 5.85
N SER A 304 -12.64 -19.84 5.38
CA SER A 304 -11.44 -20.01 6.23
C SER A 304 -10.24 -19.23 5.69
N VAL A 305 -10.02 -18.10 6.37
CA VAL A 305 -8.81 -17.25 6.49
C VAL A 305 -8.37 -16.47 5.23
N PRO A 306 -8.71 -15.16 5.11
CA PRO A 306 -8.03 -14.30 4.14
C PRO A 306 -6.52 -14.28 4.44
N SER A 307 -5.67 -14.35 3.41
CA SER A 307 -4.22 -14.27 3.63
C SER A 307 -3.85 -12.94 4.31
N PRO A 308 -2.80 -12.92 5.14
CA PRO A 308 -2.49 -11.75 5.95
C PRO A 308 -2.12 -10.54 5.09
N ILE A 309 -2.44 -9.35 5.58
CA ILE A 309 -1.84 -8.12 5.05
C ILE A 309 -0.38 -8.13 5.47
N ALA A 310 0.54 -8.31 4.52
CA ALA A 310 1.97 -8.34 4.76
C ALA A 310 2.61 -6.98 4.44
N MET A 311 3.44 -6.48 5.35
CA MET A 311 4.21 -5.26 5.23
C MET A 311 5.70 -5.61 5.35
N PRO A 312 6.37 -5.91 4.22
CA PRO A 312 7.80 -6.22 4.19
C PRO A 312 8.64 -5.12 4.81
N LEU A 313 9.60 -5.52 5.64
CA LEU A 313 10.51 -4.61 6.32
C LEU A 313 11.75 -4.35 5.46
N GLY A 314 11.96 -3.08 5.11
CA GLY A 314 13.23 -2.64 4.53
C GLY A 314 14.38 -2.70 5.54
N GLU A 315 15.62 -2.66 5.05
CA GLU A 315 16.81 -2.82 5.90
C GLU A 315 16.89 -1.83 7.06
N ARG A 316 16.49 -0.57 6.85
CA ARG A 316 16.50 0.45 7.90
C ARG A 316 15.52 0.08 9.03
N ALA A 317 14.35 -0.43 8.69
CA ALA A 317 13.36 -0.89 9.66
C ALA A 317 13.87 -2.14 10.41
N MET A 318 14.43 -3.11 9.69
CA MET A 318 15.04 -4.29 10.30
C MET A 318 16.17 -3.92 11.27
N ARG A 319 17.08 -3.00 10.88
CA ARG A 319 18.17 -2.50 11.75
C ARG A 319 17.64 -1.77 12.97
N LEU A 320 16.62 -0.91 12.82
CA LEU A 320 15.99 -0.21 13.92
C LEU A 320 15.37 -1.19 14.93
N ILE A 321 14.63 -2.18 14.44
CA ILE A 321 13.96 -3.19 15.28
C ILE A 321 14.99 -4.08 15.99
N ALA A 322 16.01 -4.56 15.26
CA ALA A 322 17.05 -5.42 15.82
C ALA A 322 17.92 -4.70 16.87
N GLY A 323 18.17 -3.40 16.68
CA GLY A 323 18.98 -2.57 17.57
C GLY A 323 18.21 -1.95 18.75
N ALA A 324 16.90 -2.13 18.82
CA ALA A 324 16.07 -1.50 19.85
C ALA A 324 16.44 -2.01 21.26
N LYS A 325 16.65 -1.07 22.19
CA LYS A 325 16.88 -1.36 23.61
C LYS A 325 15.60 -1.19 24.46
N ASP A 326 14.70 -0.35 23.98
CA ASP A 326 13.40 -0.07 24.58
C ASP A 326 12.29 -0.82 23.84
N ASP A 327 11.09 -0.77 24.41
CA ASP A 327 9.87 -1.23 23.76
C ASP A 327 9.71 -0.60 22.36
N LEU A 328 9.17 -1.39 21.44
CA LEU A 328 8.86 -0.98 20.08
C LEU A 328 7.38 -0.71 19.93
N ALA A 329 7.03 0.21 19.05
CA ALA A 329 5.65 0.48 18.66
C ALA A 329 5.47 0.27 17.15
N ILE A 330 4.43 -0.48 16.79
CA ILE A 330 3.85 -0.45 15.44
C ILE A 330 2.70 0.54 15.45
N ILE A 331 2.75 1.53 14.57
CA ILE A 331 1.89 2.71 14.60
C ILE A 331 1.01 2.72 13.37
N PHE A 332 -0.31 2.77 13.57
CA PHE A 332 -1.31 2.84 12.52
C PHE A 332 -1.88 4.25 12.47
N VAL A 333 -1.76 4.92 11.31
CA VAL A 333 -2.23 6.29 11.10
C VAL A 333 -3.16 6.31 9.90
N ARG A 334 -4.41 6.69 10.11
CA ARG A 334 -5.35 6.95 9.01
C ARG A 334 -4.94 8.23 8.26
N GLN A 335 -4.88 8.13 6.95
CA GLN A 335 -4.72 9.24 6.02
C GLN A 335 -5.89 9.23 5.05
N GLY A 336 -6.39 10.39 4.63
CA GLY A 336 -7.57 10.46 3.77
C GLY A 336 -7.70 11.77 3.02
N LEU A 337 -8.87 12.01 2.47
CA LEU A 337 -9.13 13.19 1.66
C LEU A 337 -8.99 14.49 2.47
N VAL A 338 -8.47 15.53 1.84
CA VAL A 338 -8.34 16.88 2.41
C VAL A 338 -8.96 17.94 1.51
N ASP A 339 -9.50 19.00 2.10
CA ASP A 339 -10.00 20.15 1.36
C ASP A 339 -8.84 21.02 0.81
N ARG A 340 -9.17 22.11 0.12
CA ARG A 340 -8.17 23.05 -0.43
C ARG A 340 -7.32 23.76 0.64
N LYS A 341 -7.72 23.70 1.92
CA LYS A 341 -6.97 24.23 3.07
C LYS A 341 -6.14 23.14 3.76
N GLY A 342 -6.10 21.92 3.19
CA GLY A 342 -5.41 20.77 3.77
C GLY A 342 -6.12 20.18 4.99
N GLN A 343 -7.39 20.53 5.23
CA GLN A 343 -8.15 20.00 6.37
C GLN A 343 -8.84 18.68 5.99
N PRO A 344 -8.81 17.65 6.87
CA PRO A 344 -9.50 16.39 6.62
C PRO A 344 -11.01 16.61 6.40
N VAL A 345 -11.60 16.00 5.37
CA VAL A 345 -13.04 16.15 5.04
C VAL A 345 -13.94 15.02 5.55
N ASP A 346 -13.35 13.92 6.00
CA ASP A 346 -14.02 12.82 6.69
C ASP A 346 -12.97 12.13 7.56
N ASP A 347 -12.84 12.52 8.84
CA ASP A 347 -11.76 12.04 9.70
C ASP A 347 -12.04 10.65 10.31
N GLN A 348 -13.32 10.25 10.33
CA GLN A 348 -13.85 9.02 10.93
C GLN A 348 -13.20 8.66 12.28
N GLY A 349 -12.81 9.65 13.08
CA GLY A 349 -11.82 9.45 14.13
C GLY A 349 -12.18 8.34 15.12
N GLN A 350 -13.44 8.24 15.54
CA GLN A 350 -13.89 7.20 16.50
C GLN A 350 -14.42 5.93 15.83
N ALA A 351 -14.57 5.90 14.50
CA ALA A 351 -15.13 4.76 13.81
C ALA A 351 -14.15 3.59 13.83
N THR A 352 -14.66 2.39 14.12
CA THR A 352 -13.93 1.15 13.87
C THR A 352 -13.73 0.97 12.38
N LEU A 353 -12.50 0.75 11.95
CA LEU A 353 -12.14 0.54 10.54
C LEU A 353 -11.84 -0.94 10.30
N PHE A 354 -10.91 -1.49 11.09
CA PHE A 354 -10.47 -2.87 10.95
C PHE A 354 -10.45 -3.57 12.31
N GLN A 355 -10.95 -4.79 12.36
CA GLN A 355 -10.68 -5.73 13.44
C GLN A 355 -9.56 -6.66 13.00
N VAL A 356 -8.60 -6.93 13.88
CA VAL A 356 -7.42 -7.75 13.58
C VAL A 356 -7.34 -8.86 14.62
N GLU A 357 -7.38 -10.11 14.18
CA GLU A 357 -7.27 -11.27 15.09
C GLU A 357 -5.86 -11.41 15.67
N GLY A 358 -4.83 -10.99 14.92
CA GLY A 358 -3.46 -10.93 15.42
C GLY A 358 -2.53 -10.20 14.48
N MET A 359 -1.57 -9.49 15.05
CA MET A 359 -0.42 -8.94 14.33
C MET A 359 0.80 -9.82 14.61
N GLY A 360 1.66 -10.03 13.62
CA GLY A 360 2.87 -10.83 13.77
C GLY A 360 4.09 -10.22 13.10
N LEU A 361 5.22 -10.87 13.34
CA LEU A 361 6.42 -10.74 12.52
C LEU A 361 6.66 -12.11 11.89
N GLU A 362 6.80 -12.15 10.57
CA GLU A 362 6.97 -13.39 9.83
C GLU A 362 8.16 -13.31 8.88
N VAL A 363 8.80 -14.45 8.65
CA VAL A 363 9.89 -14.61 7.70
C VAL A 363 9.39 -15.47 6.55
N ALA A 364 9.53 -15.00 5.31
CA ALA A 364 9.24 -15.82 4.15
C ALA A 364 10.15 -17.05 4.17
N ALA A 365 9.55 -18.24 4.08
CA ALA A 365 10.31 -19.47 3.93
C ALA A 365 11.15 -19.39 2.66
N ALA A 366 12.43 -19.76 2.74
CA ALA A 366 13.27 -19.88 1.56
C ALA A 366 12.56 -20.79 0.54
N THR A 367 12.35 -20.28 -0.67
CA THR A 367 11.90 -21.09 -1.82
C THR A 367 12.88 -22.26 -1.94
N ARG A 368 12.41 -23.47 -1.64
CA ARG A 368 13.17 -24.71 -1.87
C ARG A 368 13.23 -25.04 -3.35
#